data_AF-A0A167FDQ0-F1
#
_entry.id   AF-A0A167FDQ0-F1
#
_cell.length_a   1.000
_cell.length_b   1.000
_cell.length_c   1.000
_cell.angle_alpha   90.00
_cell.angle_beta   90.00
_cell.angle_gamma   90.00
#
_symmetry.space_group_name_H-M   'P 1'
#
loop_
_entity.id
_entity.type
_entity.pdbx_description
1 polymer ?
#
loop_
_entity_poly.entity_id
_entity_poly.type
_entity_poly.pdbx_seq_one_letter_code
_entity_poly.pdbx_strand_id
1 'polypeptide(L)'
;MVQYIFTPWRDRQELLLVRDQLYADTQDDADPDARRARQNLAVARISMWVHRGNCPHMVESTALLFAAVLSDDMAATQSAGSSTYAVRAAYSAAFSRDAEAATESGMRAVQYGTDSGNKSHNRTNIGHRKQETEEKSPFVTGLLDGHQDKLRKQSMYSIAKAIGLPATFVELRHQATHEQLPSLAKLRPAAHTALDWIWHYYWKQLDQASDASAPQDPCKEAVLCYLREEDEQRRQKLIARKLSRWKMDKLMAAIKELQATLPGNQVYLKCMKLKQELLAMEKAKPQAPAVAETDPVPQVSELATSDADGAQEDESDDDDIGWSKYKGQWKPKPIGILAVSRAMHIQSIPMWVGTSNNYAYLVVDDKSKDAVIIDPANPPEVAPVLKDATAAGKINLTSIVNTHHHWDHAGGNKQLLEDLGNPKIGIIGGKDCEGVTQTPKHGEVFKIGDISVRAVHTPCHTQDSICYYMEDSTGKAVFTGDTLFISGCGRFFEGNAAEMDEALNKRLAALPDDTIVYPGHEYTKANVQFAISVLQSEPVKALQDFAENNKVTTGRFTIGDEKKHNVFMRLDDPVVQKATGATDPVEVMAQLREMKNSFK
;
A
#
# COMPACT_ATOMS: atom_id res chain seq x y z
N MET A 1 -12.42 -19.64 18.08
CA MET A 1 -11.99 -18.45 17.31
C MET A 1 -12.31 -17.20 18.12
N VAL A 2 -11.31 -16.51 18.69
CA VAL A 2 -11.51 -15.37 19.61
C VAL A 2 -10.64 -14.15 19.26
N GLN A 3 -10.17 -14.05 18.01
CA GLN A 3 -9.20 -13.04 17.56
C GLN A 3 -9.79 -12.06 16.52
N TYR A 4 -11.11 -11.88 16.51
CA TYR A 4 -11.77 -10.89 15.66
C TYR A 4 -12.12 -9.64 16.48
N ILE A 5 -11.42 -8.55 16.19
CA ILE A 5 -11.75 -7.20 16.66
C ILE A 5 -12.32 -6.46 15.45
N PHE A 6 -13.55 -5.96 15.56
CA PHE A 6 -14.22 -5.24 14.47
C PHE A 6 -13.97 -3.73 14.60
N THR A 7 -13.66 -3.09 13.49
CA THR A 7 -13.34 -1.65 13.42
C THR A 7 -14.18 -0.96 12.33
N PRO A 8 -14.53 0.33 12.49
CA PRO A 8 -15.37 1.04 11.51
C PRO A 8 -14.63 1.53 10.26
N TRP A 9 -13.30 1.73 10.37
CA TRP A 9 -12.40 2.00 9.25
C TRP A 9 -12.10 0.74 8.43
N ARG A 10 -11.79 0.93 7.16
CA ARG A 10 -11.49 -0.11 6.17
C ARG A 10 -10.22 -0.89 6.52
N ASP A 11 -9.17 -0.17 6.89
CA ASP A 11 -7.83 -0.68 7.14
C ASP A 11 -7.03 0.31 8.01
N ARG A 12 -5.78 -0.06 8.37
CA ARG A 12 -4.92 0.78 9.22
C ARG A 12 -4.43 2.04 8.51
N GLN A 13 -4.35 2.07 7.18
CA GLN A 13 -3.92 3.26 6.44
C GLN A 13 -4.99 4.34 6.49
N GLU A 14 -6.28 3.99 6.39
CA GLU A 14 -7.39 4.94 6.57
C GLU A 14 -7.38 5.59 7.98
N LEU A 15 -7.04 4.81 9.02
CA LEU A 15 -6.91 5.30 10.39
C LEU A 15 -5.72 6.26 10.58
N LEU A 16 -4.55 5.90 10.07
CA LEU A 16 -3.35 6.74 10.14
C LEU A 16 -3.51 8.03 9.34
N LEU A 17 -4.12 7.96 8.14
CA LEU A 17 -4.45 9.14 7.35
C LEU A 17 -5.31 10.14 8.14
N VAL A 18 -6.35 9.67 8.85
CA VAL A 18 -7.20 10.55 9.67
C VAL A 18 -6.43 11.17 10.83
N ARG A 19 -5.55 10.40 11.49
CA ARG A 19 -4.66 10.94 12.54
C ARG A 19 -3.80 12.07 11.98
N ASP A 20 -3.14 11.82 10.86
CA ASP A 20 -2.18 12.75 10.27
C ASP A 20 -2.90 13.99 9.72
N GLN A 21 -4.12 13.85 9.19
CA GLN A 21 -4.99 14.97 8.82
C GLN A 21 -5.43 15.85 10.00
N LEU A 22 -5.44 15.33 11.23
CA LEU A 22 -5.80 16.09 12.44
C LEU A 22 -4.58 16.75 13.09
N TYR A 23 -3.48 16.02 13.22
CA TYR A 23 -2.36 16.36 14.11
C TYR A 23 -1.03 16.69 13.42
N ALA A 24 -0.80 16.32 12.16
CA ALA A 24 0.50 16.56 11.53
C ALA A 24 0.64 18.02 11.07
N ASP A 25 1.76 18.65 11.43
CA ASP A 25 2.24 19.91 10.83
C ASP A 25 2.81 19.60 9.43
N THR A 26 2.05 19.91 8.38
CA THR A 26 2.48 19.73 6.97
C THR A 26 2.96 21.04 6.34
N GLN A 27 3.62 20.97 5.19
CA GLN A 27 4.00 22.19 4.45
C GLN A 27 2.77 23.03 4.04
N ASP A 28 1.61 22.39 3.86
CA ASP A 28 0.34 23.05 3.56
C ASP A 28 -0.20 23.89 4.74
N ASP A 29 0.27 23.68 5.97
CA ASP A 29 -0.20 24.42 7.15
C ASP A 29 0.33 25.86 7.22
N ALA A 30 1.14 26.27 6.24
CA ALA A 30 1.39 27.66 5.91
C ALA A 30 0.12 28.39 5.42
N ASP A 31 -0.87 27.66 4.88
CA ASP A 31 -2.21 28.15 4.57
C ASP A 31 -3.22 27.67 5.63
N PRO A 32 -3.77 28.58 6.47
CA PRO A 32 -4.77 28.25 7.47
C PRO A 32 -6.05 27.62 6.92
N ASP A 33 -6.47 27.96 5.69
CA ASP A 33 -7.71 27.44 5.10
C ASP A 33 -7.51 26.02 4.54
N ALA A 34 -6.35 25.72 3.95
CA ALA A 34 -5.96 24.36 3.58
C ALA A 34 -5.92 23.43 4.80
N ARG A 35 -5.30 23.87 5.90
CA ARG A 35 -5.30 23.14 7.19
C ARG A 35 -6.73 22.88 7.69
N ARG A 36 -7.57 23.92 7.70
CA ARG A 36 -8.96 23.84 8.15
C ARG A 36 -9.78 22.87 7.30
N ALA A 37 -9.61 22.87 5.98
CA ALA A 37 -10.27 21.93 5.07
C ALA A 37 -9.85 20.48 5.34
N ARG A 38 -8.54 20.23 5.52
CA ARG A 38 -7.96 18.92 5.88
C ARG A 38 -8.55 18.38 7.19
N GLN A 39 -8.60 19.21 8.24
CA GLN A 39 -9.13 18.82 9.55
C GLN A 39 -10.66 18.60 9.52
N ASN A 40 -11.43 19.43 8.79
CA ASN A 40 -12.86 19.22 8.59
C ASN A 40 -13.17 17.88 7.90
N LEU A 41 -12.38 17.50 6.88
CA LEU A 41 -12.53 16.21 6.19
C LEU A 41 -12.30 15.02 7.14
N ALA A 42 -11.31 15.12 8.03
CA ALA A 42 -11.03 14.09 9.03
C ALA A 42 -12.16 13.97 10.07
N VAL A 43 -12.68 15.10 10.58
CA VAL A 43 -13.86 15.13 11.47
C VAL A 43 -15.09 14.49 10.80
N ALA A 44 -15.35 14.81 9.54
CA ALA A 44 -16.45 14.21 8.77
C ALA A 44 -16.28 12.69 8.59
N ARG A 45 -15.05 12.21 8.35
CA ARG A 45 -14.75 10.77 8.25
C ARG A 45 -14.93 10.04 9.58
N ILE A 46 -14.51 10.62 10.70
CA ILE A 46 -14.79 10.06 12.03
C ILE A 46 -16.29 10.02 12.30
N SER A 47 -17.05 11.05 11.93
CA SER A 47 -18.52 11.03 12.05
C SER A 47 -19.14 9.83 11.30
N MET A 48 -18.68 9.54 10.08
CA MET A 48 -19.10 8.32 9.35
C MET A 48 -18.73 7.04 10.12
N TRP A 49 -17.55 6.96 10.73
CA TRP A 49 -17.14 5.81 11.54
C TRP A 49 -17.97 5.62 12.81
N VAL A 50 -18.38 6.70 13.48
CA VAL A 50 -19.31 6.65 14.62
C VAL A 50 -20.65 6.07 14.18
N HIS A 51 -21.19 6.50 13.04
CA HIS A 51 -22.43 5.95 12.47
C HIS A 51 -22.32 4.47 12.04
N ARG A 52 -21.11 3.96 11.74
CA ARG A 52 -20.86 2.54 11.50
C ARG A 52 -20.82 1.69 12.77
N GLY A 53 -20.69 2.32 13.95
CA GLY A 53 -20.57 1.65 15.24
C GLY A 53 -19.16 1.12 15.54
N ASN A 54 -18.92 0.72 16.79
CA ASN A 54 -17.61 0.27 17.30
C ASN A 54 -16.44 1.26 17.10
N CYS A 55 -16.73 2.55 16.98
CA CYS A 55 -15.70 3.60 16.99
C CYS A 55 -15.12 3.73 18.42
N PRO A 56 -13.79 3.74 18.61
CA PRO A 56 -13.22 3.95 19.93
C PRO A 56 -13.53 5.34 20.48
N HIS A 57 -13.93 5.42 21.75
CA HIS A 57 -14.26 6.67 22.46
C HIS A 57 -13.20 7.79 22.28
N MET A 58 -11.92 7.42 22.23
CA MET A 58 -10.81 8.37 22.01
C MET A 58 -10.86 9.02 20.62
N VAL A 59 -11.23 8.27 19.58
CA VAL A 59 -11.35 8.78 18.20
C VAL A 59 -12.54 9.73 18.09
N GLU A 60 -13.69 9.36 18.66
CA GLU A 60 -14.87 10.22 18.70
C GLU A 60 -14.63 11.51 19.50
N SER A 61 -14.04 11.40 20.70
CA SER A 61 -13.70 12.55 21.54
C SER A 61 -12.75 13.52 20.84
N THR A 62 -11.81 13.00 20.05
CA THR A 62 -10.91 13.81 19.22
C THR A 62 -11.71 14.63 18.19
N ALA A 63 -12.62 14.00 17.46
CA ALA A 63 -13.44 14.67 16.46
C ALA A 63 -14.36 15.75 17.05
N LEU A 64 -14.96 15.50 18.22
CA LEU A 64 -15.80 16.49 18.91
C LEU A 64 -15.00 17.74 19.35
N LEU A 65 -13.79 17.55 19.87
CA LEU A 65 -12.91 18.65 20.25
C LEU A 65 -12.42 19.45 19.04
N PHE A 66 -11.99 18.79 17.96
CA PHE A 66 -11.62 19.47 16.71
C PHE A 66 -12.82 20.21 16.08
N ALA A 67 -14.01 19.62 16.06
CA ALA A 67 -15.21 20.28 15.54
C ALA A 67 -15.54 21.58 16.30
N ALA A 68 -15.36 21.59 17.64
CA ALA A 68 -15.54 22.80 18.45
C ALA A 68 -14.47 23.87 18.14
N VAL A 69 -13.20 23.49 18.01
CA VAL A 69 -12.09 24.40 17.62
C VAL A 69 -12.32 25.02 16.24
N LEU A 70 -12.60 24.18 15.24
CA LEU A 70 -12.83 24.63 13.86
C LEU A 70 -14.04 25.58 13.76
N SER A 71 -15.08 25.33 14.56
CA SER A 71 -16.27 26.20 14.64
C SER A 71 -15.98 27.56 15.29
N ASP A 72 -15.10 27.61 16.31
CA ASP A 72 -14.66 28.85 16.96
C ASP A 72 -13.80 29.70 16.00
N ASP A 73 -12.86 29.07 15.30
CA ASP A 73 -12.01 29.73 14.31
C ASP A 73 -12.82 30.31 13.13
N MET A 74 -13.91 29.64 12.71
CA MET A 74 -14.85 30.19 11.73
C MET A 74 -15.65 31.37 12.29
N ALA A 75 -16.13 31.27 13.53
CA ALA A 75 -16.84 32.36 14.22
C ALA A 75 -15.96 33.60 14.48
N ALA A 76 -14.64 33.43 14.59
CA ALA A 76 -13.68 34.52 14.73
C ALA A 76 -13.32 35.19 13.38
N THR A 77 -13.42 34.48 12.26
CA THR A 77 -13.00 34.96 10.93
C THR A 77 -14.14 35.54 10.09
N GLN A 78 -15.36 35.03 10.25
CA GLN A 78 -16.55 35.61 9.63
C GLN A 78 -17.26 36.56 10.59
N SER A 79 -17.64 37.75 10.15
CA SER A 79 -18.50 38.68 10.92
C SER A 79 -19.97 38.20 11.02
N ALA A 80 -20.18 36.88 10.95
CA ALA A 80 -21.47 36.23 11.09
C ALA A 80 -21.73 35.98 12.58
N GLY A 81 -22.95 36.29 13.03
CA GLY A 81 -23.33 36.26 14.44
C GLY A 81 -23.48 34.86 15.05
N SER A 82 -22.42 34.04 15.02
CA SER A 82 -22.31 32.87 15.88
C SER A 82 -22.31 33.35 17.33
N SER A 83 -23.38 33.04 18.05
CA SER A 83 -23.52 33.47 19.44
C SER A 83 -22.36 32.90 20.27
N THR A 84 -21.71 33.74 21.09
CA THR A 84 -20.67 33.31 22.04
C THR A 84 -21.17 32.15 22.93
N TYR A 85 -22.48 32.04 23.13
CA TYR A 85 -23.12 30.90 23.79
C TYR A 85 -22.97 29.59 23.01
N ALA A 86 -23.18 29.58 21.69
CA ALA A 86 -23.10 28.38 20.86
C ALA A 86 -21.68 27.78 20.85
N VAL A 87 -20.65 28.62 20.76
CA VAL A 87 -19.26 28.17 20.82
C VAL A 87 -18.91 27.61 22.21
N ARG A 88 -19.35 28.27 23.30
CA ARG A 88 -19.20 27.75 24.68
C ARG A 88 -19.93 26.42 24.86
N ALA A 89 -21.12 26.28 24.29
CA ALA A 89 -21.92 25.06 24.35
C ALA A 89 -21.28 23.91 23.54
N ALA A 90 -20.71 24.18 22.37
CA ALA A 90 -19.99 23.19 21.56
C ALA A 90 -18.76 22.63 22.29
N TYR A 91 -17.90 23.49 22.84
CA TYR A 91 -16.79 23.05 23.68
C TYR A 91 -17.27 22.30 24.92
N SER A 92 -18.29 22.81 25.61
CA SER A 92 -18.82 22.14 26.81
C SER A 92 -19.35 20.75 26.48
N ALA A 93 -20.09 20.59 25.37
CA ALA A 93 -20.57 19.29 24.89
C ALA A 93 -19.44 18.31 24.52
N ALA A 94 -18.29 18.79 24.04
CA ALA A 94 -17.11 17.95 23.82
C ALA A 94 -16.48 17.43 25.15
N PHE A 95 -16.73 18.10 26.28
CA PHE A 95 -16.33 17.67 27.62
C PHE A 95 -17.43 16.96 28.43
N SER A 96 -18.72 17.30 28.24
CA SER A 96 -19.87 16.84 29.04
C SER A 96 -21.10 16.40 28.22
N ARG A 97 -21.84 15.40 28.73
CA ARG A 97 -22.82 14.54 28.01
C ARG A 97 -24.16 15.23 27.64
N ASP A 98 -24.21 16.55 27.58
CA ASP A 98 -25.48 17.29 27.55
C ASP A 98 -26.04 17.39 26.12
N ALA A 99 -26.80 16.35 25.75
CA ALA A 99 -27.30 16.06 24.40
C ALA A 99 -28.27 17.11 23.81
N GLU A 100 -28.82 18.02 24.63
CA GLU A 100 -29.67 19.11 24.12
C GLU A 100 -28.89 20.15 23.30
N ALA A 101 -27.57 20.31 23.54
CA ALA A 101 -26.75 21.26 22.78
C ALA A 101 -26.11 20.66 21.51
N ALA A 102 -25.65 19.40 21.60
CA ALA A 102 -24.87 18.76 20.54
C ALA A 102 -25.69 18.49 19.27
N THR A 103 -26.97 18.14 19.42
CA THR A 103 -27.75 17.47 18.37
C THR A 103 -28.30 18.42 17.30
N GLU A 104 -28.48 19.71 17.58
CA GLU A 104 -29.02 20.67 16.59
C GLU A 104 -28.04 21.72 16.06
N SER A 105 -27.00 22.11 16.81
CA SER A 105 -26.06 23.16 16.37
C SER A 105 -24.71 22.65 15.85
N GLY A 106 -24.10 21.66 16.50
CA GLY A 106 -22.71 21.26 16.21
C GLY A 106 -22.53 20.59 14.85
N MET A 107 -23.35 19.59 14.51
CA MET A 107 -23.19 18.83 13.27
C MET A 107 -23.86 19.46 12.04
N ARG A 108 -24.85 20.35 12.20
CA ARG A 108 -25.48 21.05 11.06
C ARG A 108 -24.57 22.08 10.40
N ALA A 109 -23.62 22.67 11.14
CA ALA A 109 -22.72 23.69 10.61
C ALA A 109 -21.77 23.16 9.52
N VAL A 110 -21.36 21.88 9.62
CA VAL A 110 -20.42 21.24 8.66
C VAL A 110 -21.10 20.94 7.31
N GLN A 111 -22.43 20.86 7.25
CA GLN A 111 -23.17 20.42 6.07
C GLN A 111 -23.46 21.51 5.02
N TYR A 112 -23.17 22.78 5.32
CA TYR A 112 -23.50 23.92 4.44
C TYR A 112 -22.28 24.61 3.80
N GLY A 113 -21.08 24.00 3.86
CA GLY A 113 -19.85 24.54 3.29
C GLY A 113 -19.60 24.23 1.80
N THR A 114 -20.31 23.27 1.21
CA THR A 114 -19.96 22.69 -0.10
C THR A 114 -21.16 22.46 -1.01
N ASP A 115 -22.00 23.48 -1.25
CA ASP A 115 -23.00 23.38 -2.30
C ASP A 115 -23.38 24.74 -2.93
N SER A 116 -22.61 25.13 -3.95
CA SER A 116 -22.98 26.24 -4.84
C SER A 116 -23.98 25.77 -5.89
N GLY A 117 -25.21 25.49 -5.46
CA GLY A 117 -26.40 25.51 -6.31
C GLY A 117 -27.00 24.16 -6.71
N ASN A 118 -27.97 23.69 -5.93
CA ASN A 118 -29.32 23.52 -6.49
C ASN A 118 -30.42 23.68 -5.42
N LYS A 119 -31.48 24.45 -5.72
CA LYS A 119 -32.67 24.54 -4.86
C LYS A 119 -33.77 23.65 -5.40
N SER A 120 -33.90 22.42 -4.90
CA SER A 120 -35.12 21.63 -5.07
C SER A 120 -35.53 20.97 -3.76
N HIS A 121 -36.79 21.15 -3.37
CA HIS A 121 -37.35 20.55 -2.17
C HIS A 121 -37.41 19.02 -2.31
N ASN A 122 -36.97 18.29 -1.29
CA ASN A 122 -37.63 17.04 -0.94
C ASN A 122 -37.53 16.76 0.57
N ARG A 123 -38.67 16.88 1.27
CA ARG A 123 -38.84 16.40 2.64
C ARG A 123 -39.29 14.93 2.54
N THR A 124 -38.38 13.99 2.80
CA THR A 124 -38.75 12.58 2.98
C THR A 124 -38.50 12.15 4.43
N ASN A 125 -39.56 11.68 5.08
CA ASN A 125 -39.49 11.08 6.41
C ASN A 125 -38.60 9.83 6.37
N ILE A 126 -37.48 9.84 7.10
CA ILE A 126 -36.76 8.62 7.47
C ILE A 126 -37.04 8.38 8.94
N GLY A 127 -37.80 7.32 9.21
CA GLY A 127 -38.39 7.06 10.52
C GLY A 127 -37.37 6.66 11.59
N HIS A 128 -37.74 6.93 12.85
CA HIS A 128 -36.97 6.53 14.02
C HIS A 128 -36.70 5.03 14.04
N ARG A 129 -35.42 4.65 14.00
CA ARG A 129 -34.95 3.35 14.47
C ARG A 129 -33.90 3.58 15.57
N LYS A 130 -34.38 3.92 16.77
CA LYS A 130 -33.55 3.85 17.98
C LYS A 130 -33.11 2.40 18.15
N GLN A 131 -31.84 2.13 17.96
CA GLN A 131 -31.25 0.84 18.25
C GLN A 131 -30.56 0.95 19.61
N GLU A 132 -30.99 0.15 20.57
CA GLU A 132 -30.50 0.21 21.95
C GLU A 132 -29.02 -0.22 22.01
N THR A 133 -28.15 0.79 22.12
CA THR A 133 -26.73 0.65 22.50
C THR A 133 -26.45 1.68 23.59
N GLU A 134 -25.65 1.34 24.60
CA GLU A 134 -25.45 2.17 25.80
C GLU A 134 -24.85 3.55 25.44
N GLU A 135 -25.68 4.59 25.42
CA GLU A 135 -25.31 5.98 25.09
C GLU A 135 -24.27 6.58 26.06
N LYS A 136 -22.98 6.54 25.73
CA LYS A 136 -21.94 7.34 26.43
C LYS A 136 -20.80 7.83 25.53
N SER A 137 -20.92 9.08 25.11
CA SER A 137 -19.81 9.94 24.67
C SER A 137 -20.17 11.35 25.13
N PRO A 138 -19.33 11.99 25.96
CA PRO A 138 -18.11 12.64 25.46
C PRO A 138 -16.92 12.57 26.44
N PHE A 139 -15.81 13.21 26.06
CA PHE A 139 -14.44 12.94 26.52
C PHE A 139 -14.30 12.47 27.98
N VAL A 140 -14.54 13.35 28.94
CA VAL A 140 -14.29 13.08 30.38
C VAL A 140 -15.26 12.05 30.94
N THR A 141 -16.52 12.04 30.49
CA THR A 141 -17.53 11.13 31.04
C THR A 141 -17.34 9.71 30.50
N GLY A 142 -17.17 9.55 29.18
CA GLY A 142 -16.96 8.23 28.57
C GLY A 142 -15.65 7.58 29.01
N LEU A 143 -14.57 8.37 29.16
CA LEU A 143 -13.28 7.86 29.63
C LEU A 143 -13.36 7.35 31.08
N LEU A 144 -13.90 8.15 32.00
CA LEU A 144 -13.96 7.77 33.42
C LEU A 144 -14.97 6.65 33.70
N ASP A 145 -16.08 6.60 32.96
CA ASP A 145 -17.04 5.50 33.07
C ASP A 145 -16.47 4.18 32.54
N GLY A 146 -15.63 4.22 31.50
CA GLY A 146 -14.92 3.04 30.98
C GLY A 146 -13.89 2.44 31.95
N HIS A 147 -13.38 3.24 32.89
CA HIS A 147 -12.42 2.83 33.93
C HIS A 147 -13.06 2.61 35.32
N GLN A 148 -14.39 2.69 35.45
CA GLN A 148 -15.08 2.46 36.72
C GLN A 148 -15.15 0.96 37.06
N ASP A 149 -14.81 0.61 38.30
CA ASP A 149 -14.95 -0.77 38.81
C ASP A 149 -16.45 -1.11 39.02
N LYS A 150 -16.90 -2.22 38.43
CA LYS A 150 -18.27 -2.74 38.60
C LYS A 150 -18.57 -3.20 40.03
N LEU A 151 -17.54 -3.48 40.84
CA LEU A 151 -17.67 -3.97 42.21
C LEU A 151 -17.67 -2.85 43.27
N ARG A 152 -17.12 -1.67 42.98
CA ARG A 152 -16.99 -0.57 43.94
C ARG A 152 -17.17 0.80 43.28
N LYS A 153 -18.07 1.62 43.82
CA LYS A 153 -18.23 3.01 43.39
C LYS A 153 -17.01 3.84 43.78
N GLN A 154 -16.14 4.16 42.82
CA GLN A 154 -15.04 5.11 43.00
C GLN A 154 -15.48 6.52 42.59
N SER A 155 -14.84 7.55 43.18
CA SER A 155 -15.09 8.94 42.77
C SER A 155 -14.43 9.24 41.42
N MET A 156 -15.00 10.15 40.64
CA MET A 156 -14.42 10.56 39.34
C MET A 156 -12.98 11.07 39.48
N TYR A 157 -12.67 11.80 40.57
CA TYR A 157 -11.30 12.25 40.88
C TYR A 157 -10.35 11.10 41.20
N SER A 158 -10.83 10.03 41.85
CA SER A 158 -10.02 8.83 42.14
C SER A 158 -9.65 8.10 40.84
N ILE A 159 -10.61 7.93 39.92
CA ILE A 159 -10.39 7.28 38.63
C ILE A 159 -9.47 8.14 37.75
N ALA A 160 -9.74 9.45 37.67
CA ALA A 160 -8.91 10.40 36.91
C ALA A 160 -7.44 10.36 37.37
N LYS A 161 -7.20 10.36 38.68
CA LYS A 161 -5.86 10.23 39.26
C LYS A 161 -5.19 8.89 38.92
N ALA A 162 -5.95 7.79 38.85
CA ALA A 162 -5.41 6.47 38.52
C ALA A 162 -4.97 6.36 37.04
N ILE A 163 -5.68 7.04 36.12
CA ILE A 163 -5.38 7.01 34.67
C ILE A 163 -4.50 8.19 34.20
N GLY A 164 -4.08 9.08 35.11
CA GLY A 164 -3.29 10.27 34.76
C GLY A 164 -4.06 11.37 34.03
N LEU A 165 -5.39 11.41 34.16
CA LEU A 165 -6.22 12.50 33.63
C LEU A 165 -6.16 13.71 34.58
N PRO A 166 -5.79 14.92 34.10
CA PRO A 166 -5.79 16.13 34.91
C PRO A 166 -7.13 16.39 35.63
N ALA A 167 -7.07 16.68 36.94
CA ALA A 167 -8.26 16.97 37.76
C ALA A 167 -9.06 18.17 37.24
N THR A 168 -8.38 19.13 36.60
CA THR A 168 -8.99 20.29 35.93
C THR A 168 -10.00 19.92 34.85
N PHE A 169 -9.87 18.77 34.18
CA PHE A 169 -10.88 18.28 33.24
C PHE A 169 -12.12 17.72 33.95
N VAL A 170 -11.95 17.10 35.13
CA VAL A 170 -13.06 16.63 35.97
C VAL A 170 -13.84 17.83 36.52
N GLU A 171 -13.14 18.86 36.99
CA GLU A 171 -13.71 20.15 37.40
C GLU A 171 -14.44 20.84 36.24
N LEU A 172 -13.81 20.93 35.06
CA LEU A 172 -14.42 21.56 33.88
C LEU A 172 -15.70 20.84 33.44
N ARG A 173 -15.71 19.50 33.47
CA ARG A 173 -16.92 18.69 33.20
C ARG A 173 -17.98 18.88 34.29
N HIS A 174 -17.61 19.00 35.56
CA HIS A 174 -18.57 19.26 36.63
C HIS A 174 -19.24 20.63 36.46
N GLN A 175 -18.43 21.67 36.22
CA GLN A 175 -18.88 23.03 35.94
C GLN A 175 -19.79 23.08 34.69
N ALA A 176 -19.40 22.40 33.60
CA ALA A 176 -20.15 22.40 32.35
C ALA A 176 -21.56 21.78 32.45
N THR A 177 -21.75 20.76 33.29
CA THR A 177 -23.05 20.07 33.46
C THR A 177 -23.92 20.66 34.59
N HIS A 178 -23.32 21.16 35.67
CA HIS A 178 -24.07 21.50 36.90
C HIS A 178 -24.05 22.99 37.27
N GLU A 179 -23.19 23.79 36.64
CA GLU A 179 -23.05 25.23 36.91
C GLU A 179 -23.30 26.05 35.62
N GLN A 180 -22.91 27.32 35.62
CA GLN A 180 -22.91 28.12 34.40
C GLN A 180 -21.78 27.65 33.46
N LEU A 181 -22.09 27.57 32.15
CA LEU A 181 -21.12 27.23 31.11
C LEU A 181 -19.80 27.99 31.30
N PRO A 182 -18.63 27.33 31.24
CA PRO A 182 -17.35 28.01 31.37
C PRO A 182 -17.13 29.12 30.31
N SER A 183 -16.18 30.02 30.56
CA SER A 183 -15.80 31.07 29.60
C SER A 183 -14.92 30.51 28.48
N LEU A 184 -14.92 31.15 27.30
CA LEU A 184 -14.04 30.75 26.18
C LEU A 184 -12.55 30.81 26.56
N ALA A 185 -12.17 31.74 27.44
CA ALA A 185 -10.82 31.84 27.98
C ALA A 185 -10.40 30.61 28.82
N LYS A 186 -11.36 29.84 29.38
CA LYS A 186 -11.11 28.55 30.04
C LYS A 186 -11.23 27.37 29.06
N LEU A 187 -12.21 27.41 28.16
CA LEU A 187 -12.53 26.30 27.24
C LEU A 187 -11.47 26.10 26.14
N ARG A 188 -11.01 27.18 25.48
CA ARG A 188 -10.00 27.11 24.41
C ARG A 188 -8.71 26.40 24.86
N PRO A 189 -7.98 26.88 25.91
CA PRO A 189 -6.76 26.21 26.34
C PRO A 189 -7.03 24.80 26.86
N ALA A 190 -8.16 24.57 27.54
CA ALA A 190 -8.53 23.22 27.98
C ALA A 190 -8.73 22.26 26.81
N ALA A 191 -9.31 22.69 25.69
CA ALA A 191 -9.49 21.86 24.50
C ALA A 191 -8.15 21.49 23.85
N HIS A 192 -7.21 22.43 23.72
CA HIS A 192 -5.87 22.13 23.21
C HIS A 192 -5.10 21.17 24.14
N THR A 193 -5.12 21.39 25.46
CA THR A 193 -4.51 20.46 26.42
C THR A 193 -5.19 19.09 26.40
N ALA A 194 -6.50 19.01 26.16
CA ALA A 194 -7.20 17.74 26.01
C ALA A 194 -6.77 17.00 24.72
N LEU A 195 -6.66 17.71 23.60
CA LEU A 195 -6.19 17.14 22.32
C LEU A 195 -4.75 16.60 22.40
N ASP A 196 -3.85 17.32 23.09
CA ASP A 196 -2.48 16.87 23.35
C ASP A 196 -2.42 15.67 24.32
N TRP A 197 -3.26 15.67 25.37
CA TRP A 197 -3.38 14.52 26.26
C TRP A 197 -3.89 13.28 25.51
N ILE A 198 -4.91 13.44 24.65
CA ILE A 198 -5.47 12.37 23.80
C ILE A 198 -4.41 11.84 22.81
N TRP A 199 -3.58 12.72 22.23
CA TRP A 199 -2.48 12.33 21.37
C TRP A 199 -1.51 11.37 22.08
N HIS A 200 -1.04 11.76 23.28
CA HIS A 200 -0.11 10.96 24.07
C HIS A 200 -0.74 9.68 24.64
N TYR A 201 -2.02 9.72 25.01
CA TYR A 201 -2.74 8.58 25.59
C TYR A 201 -3.18 7.54 24.55
N TYR A 202 -3.42 7.93 23.29
CA TYR A 202 -3.99 7.05 22.28
C TYR A 202 -3.25 7.11 20.92
N TRP A 203 -3.28 8.25 20.23
CA TRP A 203 -2.86 8.32 18.82
C TRP A 203 -1.38 8.01 18.58
N LYS A 204 -0.50 8.44 19.48
CA LYS A 204 0.96 8.18 19.42
C LYS A 204 1.32 6.69 19.59
N GLN A 205 0.46 5.91 20.26
CA GLN A 205 0.69 4.48 20.48
C GLN A 205 0.31 3.64 19.24
N LEU A 206 -0.45 4.23 18.30
CA LEU A 206 -0.77 3.58 17.01
C LEU A 206 0.47 3.41 16.11
N ASP A 207 1.57 4.12 16.35
CA ASP A 207 2.85 3.85 15.68
C ASP A 207 3.50 2.60 16.27
N GLN A 208 3.66 2.56 17.59
CA GLN A 208 4.36 1.47 18.34
C GLN A 208 3.75 0.08 18.13
N ALA A 209 2.47 0.01 17.72
CA ALA A 209 1.84 -1.22 17.25
C ALA A 209 2.36 -1.75 15.90
N SER A 210 3.44 -1.17 15.33
CA SER A 210 4.27 -1.81 14.28
C SER A 210 5.17 -2.91 14.86
N ASP A 211 5.73 -2.70 16.05
CA ASP A 211 6.81 -3.54 16.59
C ASP A 211 6.28 -4.78 17.33
N ALA A 212 4.95 -4.88 17.49
CA ALA A 212 4.28 -6.08 17.98
C ALA A 212 4.31 -7.24 16.98
N SER A 213 4.70 -7.01 15.71
CA SER A 213 5.12 -8.07 14.79
C SER A 213 6.62 -8.31 14.89
N ALA A 214 7.06 -8.96 15.96
CA ALA A 214 8.32 -9.71 15.92
C ALA A 214 8.30 -10.63 14.68
N PRO A 215 9.41 -10.78 13.94
CA PRO A 215 9.43 -11.54 12.69
C PRO A 215 8.88 -12.95 12.95
N GLN A 216 7.77 -13.28 12.28
CA GLN A 216 7.15 -14.58 12.41
C GLN A 216 8.14 -15.62 11.88
N ASP A 217 8.88 -16.30 12.76
CA ASP A 217 9.69 -17.45 12.34
C ASP A 217 8.76 -18.42 11.61
N PRO A 218 8.96 -18.66 10.29
CA PRO A 218 8.00 -19.47 9.53
C PRO A 218 7.95 -20.92 10.01
N CYS A 219 8.96 -21.37 10.76
CA CYS A 219 8.96 -22.64 11.48
C CYS A 219 7.98 -22.60 12.67
N LYS A 220 8.03 -21.53 13.50
CA LYS A 220 7.15 -21.29 14.64
C LYS A 220 5.68 -21.14 14.21
N GLU A 221 5.39 -20.42 13.13
CA GLU A 221 4.01 -20.30 12.62
C GLU A 221 3.51 -21.63 12.01
N ALA A 222 4.39 -22.45 11.41
CA ALA A 222 4.01 -23.79 10.98
C ALA A 222 3.66 -24.72 12.16
N VAL A 223 4.37 -24.61 13.29
CA VAL A 223 4.02 -25.33 14.53
C VAL A 223 2.71 -24.79 15.13
N LEU A 224 2.51 -23.46 15.17
CA LEU A 224 1.25 -22.85 15.59
C LEU A 224 0.06 -23.32 14.74
N CYS A 225 0.22 -23.47 13.43
CA CYS A 225 -0.79 -24.05 12.55
C CYS A 225 -1.18 -25.48 12.98
N TYR A 226 -0.22 -26.33 13.35
CA TYR A 226 -0.51 -27.68 13.87
C TYR A 226 -1.23 -27.62 15.22
N LEU A 227 -0.83 -26.73 16.13
CA LEU A 227 -1.44 -26.61 17.46
C LEU A 227 -2.89 -26.10 17.40
N ARG A 228 -3.19 -25.20 16.44
CA ARG A 228 -4.53 -24.65 16.18
C ARG A 228 -5.46 -25.63 15.46
N GLU A 229 -4.94 -26.64 14.76
CA GLU A 229 -5.76 -27.61 14.01
C GLU A 229 -6.43 -28.64 14.94
N GLU A 230 -7.74 -28.80 14.80
CA GLU A 230 -8.59 -29.67 15.63
C GLU A 230 -8.81 -31.04 14.96
N ASP A 231 -8.77 -31.12 13.63
CA ASP A 231 -8.88 -32.36 12.87
C ASP A 231 -7.56 -33.17 12.84
N GLU A 232 -7.64 -34.47 13.18
CA GLU A 232 -6.47 -35.36 13.26
C GLU A 232 -5.87 -35.73 11.91
N GLN A 233 -6.69 -35.92 10.87
CA GLN A 233 -6.21 -36.23 9.52
C GLN A 233 -5.53 -35.01 8.89
N ARG A 234 -5.99 -33.79 9.21
CA ARG A 234 -5.35 -32.54 8.79
C ARG A 234 -4.04 -32.30 9.53
N ARG A 235 -3.96 -32.55 10.84
CA ARG A 235 -2.69 -32.52 11.59
C ARG A 235 -1.63 -33.43 10.97
N GLN A 236 -1.98 -34.67 10.61
CA GLN A 236 -1.03 -35.58 9.97
C GLN A 236 -0.56 -35.07 8.59
N LYS A 237 -1.45 -34.46 7.80
CA LYS A 237 -1.11 -33.80 6.52
C LYS A 237 -0.23 -32.56 6.73
N LEU A 238 -0.41 -31.79 7.81
CA LEU A 238 0.44 -30.65 8.16
C LEU A 238 1.86 -31.10 8.53
N ILE A 239 2.02 -32.20 9.28
CA ILE A 239 3.35 -32.77 9.56
C ILE A 239 4.03 -33.16 8.24
N ALA A 240 3.36 -33.99 7.43
CA ALA A 240 3.94 -34.53 6.20
C ALA A 240 4.26 -33.46 5.13
N ARG A 241 3.48 -32.38 5.04
CA ARG A 241 3.62 -31.36 3.97
C ARG A 241 4.32 -30.07 4.39
N LYS A 242 4.17 -29.61 5.64
CA LYS A 242 4.71 -28.32 6.12
C LYS A 242 5.86 -28.49 7.11
N LEU A 243 5.73 -29.34 8.14
CA LEU A 243 6.75 -29.46 9.18
C LEU A 243 7.96 -30.27 8.71
N SER A 244 7.77 -31.31 7.91
CA SER A 244 8.81 -32.14 7.29
C SER A 244 9.90 -31.38 6.50
N ARG A 245 9.63 -30.12 6.12
CA ARG A 245 10.56 -29.24 5.38
C ARG A 245 11.62 -28.57 6.27
N TRP A 246 11.43 -28.59 7.59
CA TRP A 246 12.33 -27.93 8.54
C TRP A 246 13.30 -28.93 9.18
N LYS A 247 14.52 -28.46 9.50
CA LYS A 247 15.49 -29.25 10.28
C LYS A 247 14.95 -29.57 11.67
N MET A 248 15.19 -30.78 12.17
CA MET A 248 14.64 -31.26 13.45
C MET A 248 14.99 -30.32 14.62
N ASP A 249 16.24 -29.86 14.70
CA ASP A 249 16.69 -28.95 15.77
C ASP A 249 15.88 -27.64 15.81
N LYS A 250 15.51 -27.10 14.64
CA LYS A 250 14.72 -25.86 14.54
C LYS A 250 13.27 -26.09 14.95
N LEU A 251 12.67 -27.22 14.57
CA LEU A 251 11.34 -27.63 15.05
C LEU A 251 11.31 -27.81 16.57
N MET A 252 12.33 -28.48 17.12
CA MET A 252 12.43 -28.78 18.54
C MET A 252 12.66 -27.51 19.38
N ALA A 253 13.44 -26.55 18.87
CA ALA A 253 13.57 -25.22 19.45
C ALA A 253 12.23 -24.46 19.46
N ALA A 254 11.55 -24.38 18.32
CA ALA A 254 10.25 -23.69 18.20
C ALA A 254 9.16 -24.33 19.08
N ILE A 255 9.10 -25.67 19.18
CA ILE A 255 8.18 -26.38 20.07
C ILE A 255 8.50 -26.06 21.54
N LYS A 256 9.78 -26.07 21.95
CA LYS A 256 10.20 -25.74 23.32
C LYS A 256 9.84 -24.30 23.70
N GLU A 257 10.01 -23.35 22.78
CA GLU A 257 9.67 -21.95 22.99
C GLU A 257 8.14 -21.74 23.09
N LEU A 258 7.35 -22.36 22.20
CA LEU A 258 5.89 -22.30 22.25
C LEU A 258 5.31 -22.99 23.50
N GLN A 259 5.93 -24.08 23.95
CA GLN A 259 5.58 -24.78 25.19
C GLN A 259 5.84 -23.94 26.45
N ALA A 260 6.79 -22.98 26.39
CA ALA A 260 7.10 -22.06 27.48
C ALA A 260 6.29 -20.75 27.44
N THR A 261 5.76 -20.37 26.27
CA THR A 261 5.11 -19.06 26.06
C THR A 261 3.58 -19.12 25.95
N LEU A 262 3.00 -20.26 25.57
CA LEU A 262 1.55 -20.40 25.44
C LEU A 262 0.92 -21.02 26.71
N PRO A 263 -0.08 -20.37 27.34
CA PRO A 263 -0.76 -20.91 28.51
C PRO A 263 -1.75 -22.04 28.15
N GLY A 264 -1.80 -23.07 29.01
CA GLY A 264 -2.88 -24.07 29.03
C GLY A 264 -2.45 -25.53 28.77
N ASN A 265 -2.96 -26.44 29.60
CA ASN A 265 -2.58 -27.87 29.59
C ASN A 265 -2.81 -28.57 28.24
N GLN A 266 -3.83 -28.18 27.47
CA GLN A 266 -4.05 -28.77 26.13
C GLN A 266 -2.96 -28.39 25.12
N VAL A 267 -2.41 -27.17 25.19
CA VAL A 267 -1.32 -26.74 24.31
C VAL A 267 -0.06 -27.53 24.62
N TYR A 268 0.24 -27.72 25.92
CA TYR A 268 1.33 -28.56 26.39
C TYR A 268 1.21 -30.01 25.89
N LEU A 269 0.03 -30.63 26.01
CA LEU A 269 -0.23 -31.98 25.52
C LEU A 269 -0.09 -32.10 23.99
N LYS A 270 -0.60 -31.12 23.22
CA LYS A 270 -0.43 -31.07 21.76
C LYS A 270 1.05 -30.92 21.35
N CYS A 271 1.84 -30.11 22.07
CA CYS A 271 3.28 -29.98 21.85
C CYS A 271 4.03 -31.31 22.12
N MET A 272 3.65 -32.02 23.19
CA MET A 272 4.22 -33.32 23.53
C MET A 272 3.87 -34.40 22.49
N LYS A 273 2.63 -34.44 22.00
CA LYS A 273 2.20 -35.35 20.91
C LYS A 273 2.97 -35.08 19.63
N LEU A 274 3.07 -33.81 19.19
CA LEU A 274 3.87 -33.43 18.01
C LEU A 274 5.34 -33.86 18.15
N LYS A 275 5.95 -33.63 19.31
CA LYS A 275 7.33 -34.04 19.59
C LYS A 275 7.52 -35.56 19.49
N GLN A 276 6.56 -36.36 19.96
CA GLN A 276 6.59 -37.82 19.81
C GLN A 276 6.42 -38.24 18.34
N GLU A 277 5.50 -37.63 17.60
CA GLU A 277 5.25 -37.92 16.18
C GLU A 277 6.45 -37.59 15.29
N LEU A 278 7.12 -36.46 15.53
CA LEU A 278 8.35 -36.06 14.81
C LEU A 278 9.52 -37.00 15.10
N LEU A 279 9.75 -37.37 16.37
CA LEU A 279 10.79 -38.34 16.74
C LEU A 279 10.51 -39.76 16.22
N ALA A 280 9.24 -40.15 16.09
CA ALA A 280 8.85 -41.40 15.47
C ALA A 280 9.11 -41.39 13.96
N MET A 281 8.80 -40.29 13.26
CA MET A 281 9.12 -40.12 11.83
C MET A 281 10.62 -40.12 11.56
N GLU A 282 11.43 -39.54 12.43
CA GLU A 282 12.89 -39.55 12.29
C GLU A 282 13.48 -40.96 12.43
N LYS A 283 12.98 -41.74 13.39
CA LYS A 283 13.34 -43.17 13.55
C LYS A 283 12.81 -44.06 12.43
N ALA A 284 11.76 -43.64 11.72
CA ALA A 284 11.16 -44.38 10.62
C ALA A 284 11.77 -44.07 9.24
N LYS A 285 12.76 -43.16 9.14
CA LYS A 285 13.53 -42.97 7.90
C LYS A 285 14.45 -44.18 7.67
N PRO A 286 14.32 -44.92 6.56
CA PRO A 286 15.22 -46.04 6.29
C PRO A 286 16.64 -45.54 6.02
N GLN A 287 17.63 -46.17 6.66
CA GLN A 287 19.01 -46.11 6.19
C GLN A 287 19.11 -46.89 4.87
N ALA A 288 19.81 -46.34 3.89
CA ALA A 288 19.88 -46.90 2.54
C ALA A 288 20.83 -48.11 2.43
N PRO A 289 20.41 -49.15 1.70
CA PRO A 289 21.32 -50.06 0.98
C PRO A 289 21.02 -50.08 -0.54
N ALA A 290 21.78 -50.90 -1.27
CA ALA A 290 22.06 -50.73 -2.70
C ALA A 290 21.25 -51.62 -3.67
N VAL A 291 21.23 -51.16 -4.94
CA VAL A 291 21.15 -51.87 -6.25
C VAL A 291 20.59 -53.31 -6.30
N ALA A 292 19.52 -53.51 -7.07
CA ALA A 292 19.34 -54.60 -8.06
C ALA A 292 18.07 -54.43 -8.92
N GLU A 293 18.04 -55.05 -10.10
CA GLU A 293 16.97 -55.01 -11.12
C GLU A 293 15.79 -55.97 -10.82
N THR A 294 14.59 -55.69 -11.35
CA THR A 294 13.81 -56.57 -12.29
C THR A 294 12.35 -56.13 -12.49
N ASP A 295 11.87 -56.20 -13.73
CA ASP A 295 10.46 -56.20 -14.17
C ASP A 295 9.87 -57.65 -14.11
N PRO A 296 8.55 -57.96 -14.30
CA PRO A 296 7.56 -57.21 -15.11
C PRO A 296 6.08 -57.12 -14.61
N VAL A 297 5.26 -56.48 -15.45
CA VAL A 297 3.78 -56.28 -15.39
C VAL A 297 2.95 -57.59 -15.55
N PRO A 298 1.62 -57.62 -15.24
CA PRO A 298 0.62 -57.28 -16.27
C PRO A 298 -0.70 -56.60 -15.81
N GLN A 299 -1.26 -55.76 -16.71
CA GLN A 299 -2.69 -55.55 -17.13
C GLN A 299 -3.86 -55.66 -16.10
N VAL A 300 -5.04 -55.01 -16.22
CA VAL A 300 -5.83 -54.43 -17.35
C VAL A 300 -6.62 -53.20 -16.77
N SER A 301 -7.51 -52.42 -17.42
CA SER A 301 -8.14 -52.36 -18.75
C SER A 301 -8.59 -50.92 -19.11
N GLU A 302 -9.14 -50.72 -20.31
CA GLU A 302 -9.60 -49.44 -20.88
C GLU A 302 -11.10 -49.16 -20.64
N LEU A 303 -11.52 -47.89 -20.82
CA LEU A 303 -12.57 -47.53 -21.80
C LEU A 303 -12.63 -46.02 -22.04
N ALA A 304 -12.71 -45.62 -23.32
CA ALA A 304 -13.01 -44.26 -23.79
C ALA A 304 -14.55 -44.02 -23.75
N THR A 305 -15.15 -42.87 -24.06
CA THR A 305 -15.06 -42.08 -25.31
C THR A 305 -15.35 -40.57 -25.13
N SER A 306 -15.31 -39.86 -26.27
CA SER A 306 -15.54 -38.43 -26.51
C SER A 306 -16.92 -37.89 -26.12
N ASP A 307 -17.06 -36.56 -26.09
CA ASP A 307 -17.72 -35.81 -27.18
C ASP A 307 -17.40 -34.31 -27.13
N ALA A 308 -17.60 -33.62 -28.26
CA ALA A 308 -17.20 -32.23 -28.49
C ALA A 308 -18.31 -31.40 -29.16
N ASP A 309 -18.24 -30.08 -28.94
CA ASP A 309 -18.85 -28.96 -29.67
C ASP A 309 -20.39 -28.80 -29.72
N GLY A 310 -20.79 -27.53 -29.67
CA GLY A 310 -22.16 -27.04 -29.79
C GLY A 310 -22.23 -25.57 -29.39
N ALA A 311 -22.26 -24.67 -30.37
CA ALA A 311 -22.20 -23.21 -30.16
C ALA A 311 -23.55 -22.52 -30.44
N GLN A 312 -23.71 -21.35 -29.79
CA GLN A 312 -24.68 -20.27 -30.04
C GLN A 312 -26.20 -20.56 -29.99
N GLU A 313 -26.90 -19.68 -29.28
CA GLU A 313 -28.05 -18.94 -29.82
C GLU A 313 -28.18 -17.60 -29.07
N ASP A 314 -28.53 -16.53 -29.79
CA ASP A 314 -28.76 -15.18 -29.26
C ASP A 314 -30.28 -14.92 -29.16
N GLU A 315 -30.75 -14.32 -28.07
CA GLU A 315 -32.05 -13.61 -28.06
C GLU A 315 -31.97 -12.26 -27.29
N SER A 316 -32.35 -11.21 -28.03
CA SER A 316 -32.83 -9.86 -27.64
C SER A 316 -34.16 -9.92 -26.86
N ASP A 317 -34.66 -8.91 -26.14
CA ASP A 317 -34.18 -7.56 -25.80
C ASP A 317 -34.90 -7.07 -24.51
N ASP A 318 -34.42 -5.95 -23.95
CA ASP A 318 -34.99 -5.05 -22.93
C ASP A 318 -36.30 -5.39 -22.18
N ASP A 319 -36.24 -5.24 -20.84
CA ASP A 319 -36.97 -4.13 -20.20
C ASP A 319 -36.34 -3.72 -18.84
N ASP A 320 -36.45 -2.43 -18.50
CA ASP A 320 -35.76 -1.76 -17.39
C ASP A 320 -36.18 -2.23 -15.99
N ILE A 321 -35.22 -2.75 -15.20
CA ILE A 321 -35.31 -2.71 -13.73
C ILE A 321 -33.92 -2.52 -13.06
N GLY A 322 -32.98 -1.71 -13.59
CA GLY A 322 -31.74 -1.28 -12.89
C GLY A 322 -30.82 -2.31 -12.17
N TRP A 323 -31.08 -3.61 -12.27
CA TRP A 323 -30.51 -4.70 -11.48
C TRP A 323 -30.22 -5.88 -12.42
N SER A 324 -28.94 -6.22 -12.63
CA SER A 324 -28.54 -7.35 -13.45
C SER A 324 -27.78 -8.39 -12.63
N LYS A 325 -28.01 -9.68 -12.92
CA LYS A 325 -27.20 -10.77 -12.37
C LYS A 325 -25.82 -10.74 -13.02
N TYR A 326 -24.75 -10.87 -12.22
CA TYR A 326 -23.37 -10.88 -12.73
C TYR A 326 -23.20 -11.96 -13.82
N LYS A 327 -22.83 -11.53 -15.04
CA LYS A 327 -22.56 -12.42 -16.18
C LYS A 327 -21.13 -12.98 -16.08
N GLY A 328 -20.98 -14.29 -16.29
CA GLY A 328 -19.69 -14.98 -16.24
C GLY A 328 -19.36 -15.69 -14.91
N GLN A 329 -18.15 -16.25 -14.80
CA GLN A 329 -17.74 -17.07 -13.66
C GLN A 329 -17.47 -16.22 -12.41
N TRP A 330 -18.33 -16.32 -11.40
CA TRP A 330 -18.14 -15.65 -10.11
C TRP A 330 -16.88 -16.17 -9.39
N LYS A 331 -16.04 -15.24 -8.92
CA LYS A 331 -14.88 -15.51 -8.06
C LYS A 331 -15.18 -14.96 -6.66
N PRO A 332 -15.19 -15.79 -5.60
CA PRO A 332 -15.42 -15.31 -4.23
C PRO A 332 -14.41 -14.24 -3.81
N LYS A 333 -14.92 -13.08 -3.37
CA LYS A 333 -14.13 -11.94 -2.86
C LYS A 333 -14.68 -11.53 -1.48
N PRO A 334 -13.86 -10.96 -0.59
CA PRO A 334 -14.35 -10.33 0.64
C PRO A 334 -15.34 -9.20 0.35
N ILE A 335 -16.33 -9.03 1.25
CA ILE A 335 -17.33 -7.96 1.15
C ILE A 335 -16.63 -6.59 1.18
N GLY A 336 -17.08 -5.64 0.35
CA GLY A 336 -16.50 -4.30 0.25
C GLY A 336 -15.27 -4.19 -0.66
N ILE A 337 -14.66 -5.32 -1.06
CA ILE A 337 -13.65 -5.32 -2.11
C ILE A 337 -14.33 -5.43 -3.47
N LEU A 338 -14.77 -4.27 -3.98
CA LEU A 338 -14.85 -4.10 -5.43
C LEU A 338 -13.42 -4.26 -5.95
N ALA A 339 -13.23 -5.18 -6.90
CA ALA A 339 -12.00 -5.17 -7.66
C ALA A 339 -12.06 -3.93 -8.55
N VAL A 340 -11.36 -2.87 -8.15
CA VAL A 340 -10.85 -1.90 -9.11
C VAL A 340 -9.95 -2.73 -10.03
N SER A 341 -10.42 -3.05 -11.25
CA SER A 341 -9.46 -3.47 -12.27
C SER A 341 -8.52 -2.29 -12.44
N ARG A 342 -7.22 -2.54 -12.42
CA ARG A 342 -6.25 -1.47 -12.70
C ARG A 342 -6.57 -1.02 -14.13
N ALA A 343 -6.88 0.26 -14.34
CA ALA A 343 -7.17 0.71 -15.70
C ALA A 343 -5.90 0.59 -16.54
N MET A 344 -4.72 0.83 -15.96
CA MET A 344 -3.43 0.46 -16.52
C MET A 344 -2.99 -0.94 -16.08
N HIS A 345 -2.92 -1.87 -17.03
CA HIS A 345 -2.29 -3.18 -16.87
C HIS A 345 -0.88 -3.19 -17.47
N ILE A 346 0.10 -3.70 -16.72
CA ILE A 346 1.50 -3.80 -17.15
C ILE A 346 1.94 -5.26 -17.04
N GLN A 347 2.35 -5.85 -18.16
CA GLN A 347 2.97 -7.17 -18.24
C GLN A 347 4.44 -7.03 -18.63
N SER A 348 5.34 -7.40 -17.72
CA SER A 348 6.76 -7.57 -18.02
C SER A 348 6.98 -8.84 -18.84
N ILE A 349 7.67 -8.71 -19.97
CA ILE A 349 8.08 -9.79 -20.85
C ILE A 349 9.62 -9.91 -20.71
N PRO A 350 10.13 -10.92 -20.00
CA PRO A 350 11.57 -11.16 -19.94
C PRO A 350 12.07 -11.56 -21.32
N MET A 351 13.11 -10.88 -21.82
CA MET A 351 13.79 -11.21 -23.08
C MET A 351 15.10 -11.90 -22.74
N TRP A 352 15.04 -13.18 -22.34
CA TRP A 352 16.10 -13.88 -21.62
C TRP A 352 16.69 -15.08 -22.39
N VAL A 353 16.41 -15.21 -23.68
CA VAL A 353 17.11 -16.20 -24.53
C VAL A 353 18.61 -15.88 -24.58
N GLY A 354 19.44 -16.90 -24.38
CA GLY A 354 20.91 -16.78 -24.37
C GLY A 354 21.44 -16.21 -23.06
N THR A 355 22.19 -15.10 -23.15
CA THR A 355 22.78 -14.39 -21.99
C THR A 355 22.12 -13.03 -21.72
N SER A 356 21.01 -12.74 -22.39
CA SER A 356 20.25 -11.50 -22.22
C SER A 356 19.54 -11.46 -20.85
N ASN A 357 19.34 -10.26 -20.31
CA ASN A 357 18.57 -10.04 -19.08
C ASN A 357 17.56 -8.88 -19.18
N ASN A 358 17.26 -8.44 -20.40
CA ASN A 358 16.41 -7.29 -20.71
C ASN A 358 14.92 -7.58 -20.43
N TYR A 359 14.13 -6.52 -20.31
CA TYR A 359 12.68 -6.54 -20.19
C TYR A 359 12.03 -5.69 -21.28
N ALA A 360 11.03 -6.27 -21.96
CA ALA A 360 10.02 -5.50 -22.66
C ALA A 360 8.77 -5.36 -21.77
N TYR A 361 7.96 -4.31 -21.97
CA TYR A 361 6.74 -4.09 -21.17
C TYR A 361 5.53 -3.85 -22.05
N LEU A 362 4.57 -4.77 -22.00
CA LEU A 362 3.24 -4.58 -22.60
C LEU A 362 2.38 -3.78 -21.60
N VAL A 363 2.03 -2.56 -21.97
CA VAL A 363 1.13 -1.68 -21.20
C VAL A 363 -0.21 -1.62 -21.93
N VAL A 364 -1.32 -1.81 -21.21
CA VAL A 364 -2.68 -1.90 -21.75
C VAL A 364 -3.63 -1.05 -20.92
N ASP A 365 -4.44 -0.22 -21.58
CA ASP A 365 -5.63 0.39 -20.98
C ASP A 365 -6.79 -0.62 -20.97
N ASP A 366 -7.29 -0.99 -19.79
CA ASP A 366 -8.35 -2.00 -19.60
C ASP A 366 -9.67 -1.60 -20.28
N LYS A 367 -9.92 -0.30 -20.47
CA LYS A 367 -11.19 0.19 -21.01
C LYS A 367 -11.24 0.21 -22.54
N SER A 368 -10.25 0.85 -23.18
CA SER A 368 -10.15 0.89 -24.65
C SER A 368 -9.52 -0.36 -25.27
N LYS A 369 -8.74 -1.10 -24.46
CA LYS A 369 -7.76 -2.11 -24.88
C LYS A 369 -6.57 -1.55 -25.65
N ASP A 370 -6.46 -0.22 -25.82
CA ASP A 370 -5.28 0.40 -26.42
C ASP A 370 -4.02 0.01 -25.63
N ALA A 371 -3.01 -0.43 -26.35
CA ALA A 371 -1.80 -0.97 -25.79
C ALA A 371 -0.56 -0.45 -26.48
N VAL A 372 0.53 -0.38 -25.74
CA VAL A 372 1.87 -0.17 -26.28
C VAL A 372 2.81 -1.26 -25.80
N ILE A 373 3.83 -1.54 -26.60
CA ILE A 373 4.95 -2.39 -26.21
C ILE A 373 6.20 -1.53 -26.07
N ILE A 374 6.83 -1.58 -24.89
CA ILE A 374 8.03 -0.81 -24.56
C ILE A 374 9.26 -1.70 -24.74
N ASP A 375 10.28 -1.19 -25.42
CA ASP A 375 11.59 -1.81 -25.67
C ASP A 375 11.54 -3.28 -26.20
N PRO A 376 10.85 -3.57 -27.33
CA PRO A 376 10.64 -4.94 -27.83
C PRO A 376 11.83 -5.52 -28.61
N ALA A 377 13.03 -5.50 -28.03
CA ALA A 377 14.26 -5.81 -28.76
C ALA A 377 14.44 -7.27 -29.23
N ASN A 378 13.71 -8.23 -28.66
CA ASN A 378 13.74 -9.64 -29.08
C ASN A 378 12.37 -10.12 -29.60
N PRO A 379 12.02 -9.87 -30.88
CA PRO A 379 10.73 -10.24 -31.45
C PRO A 379 10.34 -11.73 -31.30
N PRO A 380 11.25 -12.72 -31.41
CA PRO A 380 10.94 -14.11 -31.08
C PRO A 380 10.34 -14.37 -29.69
N GLU A 381 10.68 -13.58 -28.67
CA GLU A 381 10.09 -13.67 -27.32
C GLU A 381 8.85 -12.76 -27.16
N VAL A 382 8.81 -11.62 -27.84
CA VAL A 382 7.75 -10.60 -27.70
C VAL A 382 6.55 -10.82 -28.62
N ALA A 383 6.79 -11.13 -29.90
CA ALA A 383 5.75 -11.26 -30.93
C ALA A 383 4.69 -12.33 -30.61
N PRO A 384 5.01 -13.52 -30.05
CA PRO A 384 3.99 -14.49 -29.66
C PRO A 384 3.02 -13.93 -28.62
N VAL A 385 3.53 -13.22 -27.60
CA VAL A 385 2.71 -12.61 -26.54
C VAL A 385 1.73 -11.58 -27.12
N LEU A 386 2.22 -10.73 -28.03
CA LEU A 386 1.39 -9.72 -28.69
C LEU A 386 0.36 -10.34 -29.63
N LYS A 387 0.72 -11.38 -30.39
CA LYS A 387 -0.20 -12.12 -31.28
C LYS A 387 -1.31 -12.80 -30.50
N ASP A 388 -0.98 -13.54 -29.44
CA ASP A 388 -1.95 -14.23 -28.60
C ASP A 388 -2.90 -13.24 -27.90
N ALA A 389 -2.37 -12.12 -27.40
CA ALA A 389 -3.18 -11.08 -26.76
C ALA A 389 -4.11 -10.37 -27.75
N THR A 390 -3.64 -10.09 -28.97
CA THR A 390 -4.44 -9.45 -30.04
C THR A 390 -5.53 -10.40 -30.54
N ALA A 391 -5.18 -11.66 -30.84
CA ALA A 391 -6.13 -12.68 -31.30
C ALA A 391 -7.21 -13.00 -30.24
N ALA A 392 -6.87 -12.90 -28.96
CA ALA A 392 -7.82 -13.03 -27.85
C ALA A 392 -8.66 -11.76 -27.56
N GLY A 393 -8.55 -10.70 -28.38
CA GLY A 393 -9.26 -9.43 -28.20
C GLY A 393 -8.90 -8.68 -26.91
N LYS A 394 -7.72 -8.94 -26.34
CA LYS A 394 -7.28 -8.35 -25.06
C LYS A 394 -6.53 -7.04 -25.24
N ILE A 395 -5.94 -6.80 -26.42
CA ILE A 395 -5.19 -5.59 -26.76
C ILE A 395 -5.52 -5.10 -28.17
N ASN A 396 -5.42 -3.80 -28.34
CA ASN A 396 -5.31 -3.07 -29.61
C ASN A 396 -3.93 -2.40 -29.60
N LEU A 397 -2.93 -2.98 -30.27
CA LEU A 397 -1.56 -2.45 -30.22
C LEU A 397 -1.45 -1.17 -31.07
N THR A 398 -1.33 -0.02 -30.42
CA THR A 398 -1.36 1.30 -31.07
C THR A 398 0.03 1.86 -31.39
N SER A 399 1.05 1.54 -30.58
CA SER A 399 2.43 2.04 -30.78
C SER A 399 3.48 1.10 -30.19
N ILE A 400 4.68 1.13 -30.76
CA ILE A 400 5.91 0.73 -30.09
C ILE A 400 6.46 1.97 -29.38
N VAL A 401 7.01 1.78 -28.18
CA VAL A 401 7.68 2.84 -27.42
C VAL A 401 9.11 2.40 -27.13
N ASN A 402 10.10 3.26 -27.39
CA ASN A 402 11.49 2.98 -27.05
C ASN A 402 12.03 4.02 -26.06
N THR A 403 12.77 3.55 -25.07
CA THR A 403 13.48 4.40 -24.10
C THR A 403 14.72 5.04 -24.71
N HIS A 404 15.46 4.31 -25.54
CA HIS A 404 16.67 4.79 -26.22
C HIS A 404 17.09 3.89 -27.38
N HIS A 405 18.07 4.34 -28.18
CA HIS A 405 18.46 3.71 -29.44
C HIS A 405 19.25 2.40 -29.37
N HIS A 406 19.74 1.96 -28.20
CA HIS A 406 20.58 0.76 -28.13
C HIS A 406 19.84 -0.47 -28.68
N TRP A 407 20.60 -1.37 -29.31
CA TRP A 407 20.04 -2.48 -30.08
C TRP A 407 19.17 -3.42 -29.23
N ASP A 408 19.54 -3.63 -27.96
CA ASP A 408 18.82 -4.45 -27.00
C ASP A 408 17.60 -3.74 -26.36
N HIS A 409 17.22 -2.57 -26.89
CA HIS A 409 15.95 -1.87 -26.63
C HIS A 409 15.15 -1.58 -27.91
N ALA A 410 15.79 -1.02 -28.94
CA ALA A 410 15.15 -0.58 -30.19
C ALA A 410 15.41 -1.50 -31.40
N GLY A 411 16.41 -2.38 -31.35
CA GLY A 411 16.86 -3.18 -32.51
C GLY A 411 15.93 -4.32 -32.93
N GLY A 412 14.82 -4.53 -32.21
CA GLY A 412 13.76 -5.47 -32.59
C GLY A 412 12.60 -4.81 -33.34
N ASN A 413 12.55 -3.47 -33.40
CA ASN A 413 11.40 -2.70 -33.87
C ASN A 413 10.92 -3.12 -35.27
N LYS A 414 11.81 -3.11 -36.26
CA LYS A 414 11.45 -3.41 -37.65
C LYS A 414 10.96 -4.85 -37.80
N GLN A 415 11.70 -5.82 -37.25
CA GLN A 415 11.35 -7.24 -37.31
C GLN A 415 10.02 -7.52 -36.58
N LEU A 416 9.73 -6.83 -35.47
CA LEU A 416 8.45 -6.95 -34.78
C LEU A 416 7.26 -6.49 -35.66
N LEU A 417 7.41 -5.36 -36.36
CA LEU A 417 6.37 -4.86 -37.27
C LEU A 417 6.12 -5.82 -38.44
N GLU A 418 7.18 -6.44 -38.98
CA GLU A 418 7.10 -7.49 -39.99
C GLU A 418 6.40 -8.75 -39.43
N ASP A 419 6.82 -9.23 -38.26
CA ASP A 419 6.24 -10.41 -37.59
C ASP A 419 4.75 -10.22 -37.29
N LEU A 420 4.33 -9.03 -36.87
CA LEU A 420 2.94 -8.69 -36.56
C LEU A 420 2.10 -8.41 -37.82
N GLY A 421 2.72 -8.29 -39.00
CA GLY A 421 2.03 -7.97 -40.25
C GLY A 421 1.38 -6.57 -40.27
N ASN A 422 1.82 -5.65 -39.39
CA ASN A 422 1.22 -4.33 -39.22
C ASN A 422 2.27 -3.20 -39.29
N PRO A 423 2.78 -2.87 -40.50
CA PRO A 423 3.84 -1.88 -40.71
C PRO A 423 3.38 -0.42 -40.51
N LYS A 424 2.17 -0.19 -39.98
CA LYS A 424 1.58 1.15 -39.75
C LYS A 424 1.58 1.58 -38.29
N ILE A 425 1.98 0.70 -37.35
CA ILE A 425 2.09 1.04 -35.94
C ILE A 425 3.21 2.08 -35.78
N GLY A 426 2.89 3.19 -35.11
CA GLY A 426 3.84 4.26 -34.84
C GLY A 426 4.91 3.83 -33.83
N ILE A 427 6.10 4.40 -33.96
CA ILE A 427 7.21 4.21 -33.02
C ILE A 427 7.48 5.55 -32.32
N ILE A 428 7.32 5.56 -31.00
CA ILE A 428 7.54 6.72 -30.13
C ILE A 428 8.85 6.52 -29.39
N GLY A 429 9.84 7.40 -29.55
CA GLY A 429 11.16 7.11 -28.99
C GLY A 429 12.15 8.27 -29.01
N GLY A 430 13.34 7.99 -28.47
CA GLY A 430 14.54 8.76 -28.75
C GLY A 430 14.75 8.91 -30.26
N LYS A 431 15.33 10.05 -30.66
CA LYS A 431 15.46 10.47 -32.07
C LYS A 431 16.27 9.51 -32.95
N ASP A 432 17.10 8.67 -32.32
CA ASP A 432 18.05 7.76 -32.98
C ASP A 432 17.56 6.29 -32.96
N CYS A 433 16.40 6.01 -32.35
CA CYS A 433 15.80 4.67 -32.31
C CYS A 433 15.40 4.13 -33.70
N GLU A 434 15.54 2.81 -33.92
CA GLU A 434 15.20 2.18 -35.20
C GLU A 434 13.74 2.44 -35.58
N GLY A 435 13.52 3.11 -36.72
CA GLY A 435 12.19 3.34 -37.28
C GLY A 435 11.33 4.36 -36.53
N VAL A 436 11.91 5.16 -35.62
CA VAL A 436 11.16 6.16 -34.85
C VAL A 436 10.35 7.10 -35.75
N THR A 437 9.05 7.25 -35.42
CA THR A 437 8.12 8.12 -36.16
C THR A 437 7.76 9.39 -35.37
N GLN A 438 7.90 9.36 -34.04
CA GLN A 438 7.63 10.50 -33.15
C GLN A 438 8.64 10.53 -32.01
N THR A 439 9.27 11.69 -31.81
CA THR A 439 10.07 11.98 -30.61
C THR A 439 9.38 13.06 -29.80
N PRO A 440 8.73 12.72 -28.67
CA PRO A 440 8.07 13.69 -27.82
C PRO A 440 9.10 14.58 -27.12
N LYS A 441 8.78 15.85 -26.87
CA LYS A 441 9.66 16.77 -26.13
C LYS A 441 9.72 16.41 -24.64
N HIS A 442 10.77 16.85 -23.95
CA HIS A 442 10.82 16.77 -22.49
C HIS A 442 9.60 17.48 -21.88
N GLY A 443 8.87 16.78 -21.00
CA GLY A 443 7.66 17.25 -20.34
C GLY A 443 6.39 17.15 -21.20
N GLU A 444 6.48 16.71 -22.46
CA GLU A 444 5.31 16.53 -23.33
C GLU A 444 4.41 15.40 -22.81
N VAL A 445 3.09 15.64 -22.85
CA VAL A 445 2.07 14.71 -22.38
C VAL A 445 1.19 14.27 -23.54
N PHE A 446 1.03 12.96 -23.70
CA PHE A 446 0.11 12.32 -24.65
C PHE A 446 -0.69 11.22 -23.94
N LYS A 447 -1.53 10.47 -24.68
CA LYS A 447 -2.40 9.44 -24.11
C LYS A 447 -2.31 8.11 -24.85
N ILE A 448 -2.58 7.04 -24.10
CA ILE A 448 -2.87 5.68 -24.61
C ILE A 448 -4.20 5.27 -23.95
N GLY A 449 -5.30 5.25 -24.70
CA GLY A 449 -6.63 5.17 -24.09
C GLY A 449 -6.85 6.26 -23.03
N ASP A 450 -7.22 5.86 -21.81
CA ASP A 450 -7.34 6.77 -20.66
C ASP A 450 -6.03 6.99 -19.87
N ILE A 451 -4.92 6.29 -20.21
CA ILE A 451 -3.62 6.43 -19.56
C ILE A 451 -2.95 7.73 -20.03
N SER A 452 -2.50 8.56 -19.07
CA SER A 452 -1.68 9.75 -19.31
C SER A 452 -0.21 9.36 -19.36
N VAL A 453 0.51 9.75 -20.42
CA VAL A 453 1.94 9.45 -20.61
C VAL A 453 2.71 10.76 -20.72
N ARG A 454 3.74 10.94 -19.88
CA ARG A 454 4.64 12.09 -19.90
C ARG A 454 6.05 11.64 -20.24
N ALA A 455 6.62 12.22 -21.30
CA ALA A 455 8.01 11.98 -21.69
C ALA A 455 8.97 12.76 -20.78
N VAL A 456 9.88 12.05 -20.11
CA VAL A 456 10.90 12.61 -19.23
C VAL A 456 12.26 12.30 -19.82
N HIS A 457 12.80 13.22 -20.63
CA HIS A 457 14.14 13.07 -21.19
C HIS A 457 15.18 12.97 -20.07
N THR A 458 16.09 12.01 -20.18
CA THR A 458 17.13 11.67 -19.19
C THR A 458 18.45 11.36 -19.90
N PRO A 459 19.00 12.29 -20.70
CA PRO A 459 20.25 12.06 -21.42
C PRO A 459 21.36 11.77 -20.40
N CYS A 460 22.11 10.68 -20.61
CA CYS A 460 23.41 10.41 -19.98
C CYS A 460 23.92 9.02 -20.41
N HIS A 461 23.04 8.01 -20.32
CA HIS A 461 23.37 6.66 -20.78
C HIS A 461 23.56 6.67 -22.28
N THR A 462 22.52 7.13 -22.98
CA THR A 462 22.59 7.72 -24.32
C THR A 462 22.09 9.17 -24.27
N GLN A 463 22.38 9.96 -25.30
CA GLN A 463 21.89 11.33 -25.45
C GLN A 463 20.43 11.42 -25.92
N ASP A 464 19.85 10.31 -26.37
CA ASP A 464 18.44 10.20 -26.79
C ASP A 464 17.54 9.51 -25.75
N SER A 465 18.06 9.22 -24.55
CA SER A 465 17.33 8.53 -23.47
C SER A 465 16.08 9.29 -22.99
N ILE A 466 14.94 8.60 -22.99
CA ILE A 466 13.63 9.06 -22.51
C ILE A 466 13.04 8.03 -21.53
N CYS A 467 12.77 8.46 -20.30
CA CYS A 467 11.89 7.74 -19.39
C CYS A 467 10.42 8.10 -19.65
N TYR A 468 9.51 7.14 -19.56
CA TYR A 468 8.06 7.37 -19.73
C TYR A 468 7.34 7.22 -18.40
N TYR A 469 6.89 8.33 -17.83
CA TYR A 469 6.02 8.33 -16.66
C TYR A 469 4.58 8.15 -17.13
N MET A 470 3.91 7.11 -16.63
CA MET A 470 2.53 6.76 -16.98
C MET A 470 1.64 6.79 -15.73
N GLU A 471 0.47 7.39 -15.83
CA GLU A 471 -0.51 7.43 -14.74
C GLU A 471 -1.96 7.29 -15.23
N ASP A 472 -2.75 6.64 -14.41
CA ASP A 472 -4.20 6.47 -14.58
C ASP A 472 -4.92 6.79 -13.25
N SER A 473 -6.19 6.41 -13.13
CA SER A 473 -6.96 6.53 -11.88
C SER A 473 -6.61 5.48 -10.82
N THR A 474 -5.69 4.54 -11.10
CA THR A 474 -5.42 3.35 -10.26
C THR A 474 -3.97 3.20 -9.83
N GLY A 475 -3.03 3.97 -10.38
CA GLY A 475 -1.64 4.01 -9.97
C GLY A 475 -0.73 4.81 -10.92
N LYS A 476 0.57 4.68 -10.65
CA LYS A 476 1.65 5.41 -11.32
C LYS A 476 2.79 4.44 -11.63
N ALA A 477 3.37 4.58 -12.81
CA ALA A 477 4.50 3.78 -13.27
C ALA A 477 5.52 4.68 -13.98
N VAL A 478 6.79 4.31 -13.97
CA VAL A 478 7.81 4.92 -14.81
C VAL A 478 8.68 3.84 -15.46
N PHE A 479 8.74 3.88 -16.79
CA PHE A 479 9.60 3.04 -17.59
C PHE A 479 10.92 3.77 -17.82
N THR A 480 12.00 3.26 -17.24
CA THR A 480 13.23 4.03 -17.06
C THR A 480 14.35 3.64 -18.01
N GLY A 481 14.17 2.56 -18.78
CA GLY A 481 15.21 1.98 -19.62
C GLY A 481 16.49 1.81 -18.82
N ASP A 482 17.58 2.35 -19.35
CA ASP A 482 18.91 2.27 -18.76
C ASP A 482 19.33 3.51 -17.98
N THR A 483 18.41 4.46 -17.74
CA THR A 483 18.70 5.58 -16.83
C THR A 483 18.76 5.10 -15.38
N LEU A 484 17.66 4.51 -14.89
CA LEU A 484 17.48 4.07 -13.50
C LEU A 484 17.19 2.55 -13.48
N PHE A 485 17.99 1.81 -12.72
CA PHE A 485 17.75 0.41 -12.36
C PHE A 485 17.40 0.31 -10.88
N ILE A 486 16.84 -0.82 -10.45
CA ILE A 486 16.65 -1.05 -9.01
C ILE A 486 18.01 -1.07 -8.31
N SER A 487 18.22 -0.11 -7.40
CA SER A 487 19.49 0.17 -6.71
C SER A 487 20.71 0.40 -7.62
N GLY A 488 20.48 0.88 -8.85
CA GLY A 488 21.55 1.22 -9.78
C GLY A 488 21.18 2.30 -10.81
N CYS A 489 22.13 2.59 -11.70
CA CYS A 489 21.93 3.45 -12.85
C CYS A 489 22.72 2.92 -14.07
N GLY A 490 22.45 3.49 -15.24
CA GLY A 490 23.20 3.22 -16.47
C GLY A 490 24.69 3.51 -16.37
N ARG A 491 25.46 2.88 -17.25
CA ARG A 491 26.80 3.39 -17.58
C ARG A 491 26.66 4.67 -18.41
N PHE A 492 27.55 5.63 -18.21
CA PHE A 492 27.52 6.91 -18.90
C PHE A 492 28.29 6.76 -20.22
N PHE A 493 27.68 6.13 -21.23
CA PHE A 493 28.37 5.87 -22.51
C PHE A 493 28.48 7.12 -23.36
N GLU A 494 27.44 7.96 -23.36
CA GLU A 494 27.37 9.18 -24.19
C GLU A 494 27.25 10.48 -23.35
N GLY A 495 27.47 10.39 -22.04
CA GLY A 495 27.24 11.50 -21.12
C GLY A 495 28.10 11.46 -19.87
N ASN A 496 27.72 12.23 -18.86
CA ASN A 496 28.54 12.50 -17.68
C ASN A 496 27.75 12.51 -16.35
N ALA A 497 28.48 12.61 -15.24
CA ALA A 497 27.90 12.54 -13.90
C ALA A 497 26.89 13.66 -13.58
N ALA A 498 27.05 14.88 -14.13
CA ALA A 498 26.09 15.95 -13.92
C ALA A 498 24.77 15.68 -14.65
N GLU A 499 24.85 15.07 -15.84
CA GLU A 499 23.67 14.62 -16.60
C GLU A 499 22.94 13.48 -15.87
N MET A 500 23.65 12.53 -15.27
CA MET A 500 23.01 11.47 -14.46
C MET A 500 22.42 12.02 -13.14
N ASP A 501 23.07 12.98 -12.47
CA ASP A 501 22.49 13.61 -11.27
C ASP A 501 21.20 14.39 -11.62
N GLU A 502 21.22 15.14 -12.72
CA GLU A 502 20.03 15.81 -13.28
C GLU A 502 18.92 14.81 -13.60
N ALA A 503 19.25 13.70 -14.28
CA ALA A 503 18.29 12.65 -14.64
C ALA A 503 17.68 11.96 -13.41
N LEU A 504 18.50 11.47 -12.48
CA LEU A 504 18.01 10.72 -11.31
C LEU A 504 17.43 11.64 -10.24
N ASN A 505 18.19 12.64 -9.80
CA ASN A 505 17.93 13.36 -8.56
C ASN A 505 17.19 14.69 -8.74
N LYS A 506 17.05 15.17 -9.97
CA LYS A 506 16.17 16.32 -10.29
C LYS A 506 14.92 15.90 -11.05
N ARG A 507 15.03 15.03 -12.06
CA ARG A 507 13.90 14.63 -12.91
C ARG A 507 13.11 13.44 -12.36
N LEU A 508 13.74 12.28 -12.19
CA LEU A 508 13.04 11.08 -11.70
C LEU A 508 12.67 11.17 -10.21
N ALA A 509 13.53 11.74 -9.38
CA ALA A 509 13.24 12.00 -7.96
C ALA A 509 12.11 13.02 -7.72
N ALA A 510 11.76 13.85 -8.71
CA ALA A 510 10.61 14.76 -8.63
C ALA A 510 9.27 14.07 -9.00
N LEU A 511 9.29 12.80 -9.42
CA LEU A 511 8.07 12.00 -9.57
C LEU A 511 7.50 11.62 -8.18
N PRO A 512 6.18 11.37 -8.07
CA PRO A 512 5.56 10.91 -6.83
C PRO A 512 6.22 9.65 -6.27
N ASP A 513 6.41 9.60 -4.95
CA ASP A 513 7.14 8.50 -4.29
C ASP A 513 6.49 7.12 -4.50
N ASP A 514 5.18 7.05 -4.75
CA ASP A 514 4.44 5.82 -5.03
C ASP A 514 4.54 5.33 -6.49
N THR A 515 5.30 6.03 -7.34
CA THR A 515 5.51 5.66 -8.75
C THR A 515 6.35 4.38 -8.85
N ILE A 516 5.77 3.32 -9.41
CA ILE A 516 6.44 2.01 -9.57
C ILE A 516 7.49 2.07 -10.70
N VAL A 517 8.69 1.56 -10.45
CA VAL A 517 9.82 1.58 -11.40
C VAL A 517 9.87 0.30 -12.25
N TYR A 518 10.00 0.48 -13.57
CA TYR A 518 10.12 -0.57 -14.58
C TYR A 518 11.40 -0.34 -15.42
N PRO A 519 12.54 -0.95 -15.06
CA PRO A 519 13.83 -0.68 -15.68
C PRO A 519 14.14 -1.59 -16.87
N GLY A 520 15.16 -1.24 -17.67
CA GLY A 520 15.56 -1.99 -18.87
C GLY A 520 16.00 -3.44 -18.62
N HIS A 521 16.68 -3.69 -17.50
CA HIS A 521 17.34 -4.97 -17.21
C HIS A 521 17.11 -5.50 -15.80
N GLU A 522 17.16 -6.82 -15.65
CA GLU A 522 17.27 -7.50 -14.35
C GLU A 522 18.73 -7.46 -13.84
N TYR A 523 19.18 -6.29 -13.38
CA TYR A 523 20.50 -6.09 -12.75
C TYR A 523 20.44 -6.01 -11.21
N THR A 524 19.25 -6.09 -10.61
CA THR A 524 19.00 -5.79 -9.19
C THR A 524 19.92 -6.53 -8.22
N LYS A 525 20.21 -7.81 -8.49
CA LYS A 525 21.10 -8.61 -7.64
C LYS A 525 22.56 -8.11 -7.65
N ALA A 526 23.09 -7.74 -8.81
CA ALA A 526 24.44 -7.16 -8.92
C ALA A 526 24.48 -5.72 -8.39
N ASN A 527 23.39 -4.96 -8.59
CA ASN A 527 23.23 -3.61 -8.07
C ASN A 527 23.25 -3.58 -6.53
N VAL A 528 22.47 -4.42 -5.87
CA VAL A 528 22.42 -4.45 -4.40
C VAL A 528 23.71 -4.98 -3.77
N GLN A 529 24.41 -5.90 -4.42
CA GLN A 529 25.76 -6.33 -4.00
C GLN A 529 26.75 -5.15 -3.98
N PHE A 530 26.73 -4.30 -5.02
CA PHE A 530 27.50 -3.05 -5.02
C PHE A 530 27.01 -2.08 -3.93
N ALA A 531 25.70 -1.85 -3.83
CA ALA A 531 25.12 -0.91 -2.86
C ALA A 531 25.50 -1.28 -1.41
N ILE A 532 25.52 -2.55 -1.05
CA ILE A 532 25.96 -3.05 0.28
C ILE A 532 27.44 -2.76 0.56
N SER A 533 28.30 -2.79 -0.46
CA SER A 533 29.72 -2.45 -0.29
C SER A 533 29.94 -0.98 0.08
N VAL A 534 28.97 -0.11 -0.24
CA VAL A 534 29.00 1.34 0.01
C VAL A 534 28.16 1.72 1.25
N LEU A 535 26.92 1.23 1.34
CA LEU A 535 25.88 1.70 2.26
C LEU A 535 25.05 0.54 2.83
N GLN A 536 25.24 0.23 4.12
CA GLN A 536 24.61 -0.92 4.79
C GLN A 536 23.35 -0.56 5.59
N SER A 537 22.50 0.32 5.04
CA SER A 537 21.23 0.71 5.66
C SER A 537 20.19 -0.42 5.60
N GLU A 538 19.16 -0.36 6.44
CA GLU A 538 18.10 -1.36 6.50
C GLU A 538 17.38 -1.56 5.14
N PRO A 539 17.00 -0.50 4.38
CA PRO A 539 16.37 -0.67 3.07
C PRO A 539 17.24 -1.40 2.05
N VAL A 540 18.57 -1.24 2.11
CA VAL A 540 19.51 -1.94 1.21
C VAL A 540 19.59 -3.43 1.56
N LYS A 541 19.55 -3.78 2.86
CA LYS A 541 19.50 -5.17 3.33
C LYS A 541 18.18 -5.85 2.99
N ALA A 542 17.06 -5.15 3.18
CA ALA A 542 15.73 -5.65 2.78
C ALA A 542 15.66 -5.91 1.26
N LEU A 543 16.27 -5.05 0.44
CA LEU A 543 16.40 -5.27 -1.00
C LEU A 543 17.30 -6.48 -1.32
N GLN A 544 18.39 -6.71 -0.58
CA GLN A 544 19.24 -7.89 -0.77
C GLN A 544 18.46 -9.17 -0.52
N ASP A 545 17.79 -9.26 0.63
CA ASP A 545 16.95 -10.40 0.98
C ASP A 545 15.87 -10.62 -0.09
N PHE A 546 15.27 -9.55 -0.62
CA PHE A 546 14.32 -9.66 -1.72
C PHE A 546 14.97 -10.19 -3.02
N ALA A 547 16.11 -9.65 -3.44
CA ALA A 547 16.80 -10.03 -4.68
C ALA A 547 17.44 -11.43 -4.63
N GLU A 548 17.75 -11.95 -3.44
CA GLU A 548 18.20 -13.32 -3.26
C GLU A 548 17.06 -14.34 -3.36
N ASN A 549 15.83 -13.94 -2.98
CA ASN A 549 14.66 -14.81 -2.96
C ASN A 549 13.73 -14.68 -4.20
N ASN A 550 13.98 -13.72 -5.11
CA ASN A 550 13.15 -13.47 -6.29
C ASN A 550 13.99 -13.43 -7.58
N LYS A 551 13.55 -14.15 -8.62
CA LYS A 551 14.19 -14.12 -9.96
C LYS A 551 13.80 -12.87 -10.78
N VAL A 552 12.64 -12.27 -10.48
CA VAL A 552 12.06 -11.13 -11.21
C VAL A 552 11.75 -10.04 -10.19
N THR A 553 12.42 -8.89 -10.35
CA THR A 553 12.38 -7.77 -9.41
C THR A 553 11.77 -6.49 -10.00
N THR A 554 11.64 -6.40 -11.33
CA THR A 554 10.93 -5.30 -11.99
C THR A 554 9.49 -5.13 -11.50
N GLY A 555 9.01 -3.89 -11.40
CA GLY A 555 7.65 -3.57 -10.98
C GLY A 555 7.35 -3.87 -9.50
N ARG A 556 8.39 -3.97 -8.65
CA ARG A 556 8.26 -4.26 -7.20
C ARG A 556 8.61 -3.09 -6.29
N PHE A 557 9.38 -2.13 -6.79
CA PHE A 557 9.91 -1.00 -6.04
C PHE A 557 9.43 0.32 -6.64
N THR A 558 9.42 1.36 -5.82
CA THR A 558 8.95 2.69 -6.19
C THR A 558 10.07 3.72 -6.21
N ILE A 559 9.84 4.89 -6.81
CA ILE A 559 10.76 6.05 -6.72
C ILE A 559 11.08 6.40 -5.25
N GLY A 560 10.09 6.27 -4.35
CA GLY A 560 10.29 6.45 -2.91
C GLY A 560 11.17 5.38 -2.26
N ASP A 561 11.31 4.19 -2.85
CA ASP A 561 12.21 3.13 -2.36
C ASP A 561 13.62 3.30 -2.93
N GLU A 562 13.76 3.67 -4.20
CA GLU A 562 15.06 4.01 -4.80
C GLU A 562 15.77 5.12 -4.02
N LYS A 563 15.05 6.19 -3.64
CA LYS A 563 15.57 7.25 -2.75
C LYS A 563 16.14 6.73 -1.41
N LYS A 564 15.72 5.54 -0.94
CA LYS A 564 16.19 4.93 0.32
C LYS A 564 17.35 3.95 0.12
N HIS A 565 17.37 3.19 -0.98
CA HIS A 565 18.33 2.10 -1.18
C HIS A 565 19.24 2.19 -2.42
N ASN A 566 19.06 3.18 -3.29
CA ASN A 566 19.90 3.40 -4.45
C ASN A 566 21.01 4.41 -4.11
N VAL A 567 22.27 3.96 -4.11
CA VAL A 567 23.41 4.83 -3.74
C VAL A 567 23.59 6.01 -4.70
N PHE A 568 23.18 5.87 -5.97
CA PHE A 568 23.20 6.96 -6.95
C PHE A 568 22.13 8.02 -6.71
N MET A 569 21.14 7.73 -5.85
CA MET A 569 20.10 8.68 -5.40
C MET A 569 20.33 9.20 -3.98
N ARG A 570 21.51 8.98 -3.40
CA ARG A 570 21.88 9.32 -2.02
C ARG A 570 23.24 10.00 -1.93
N LEU A 571 23.50 10.95 -2.83
CA LEU A 571 24.78 11.63 -2.99
C LEU A 571 25.16 12.56 -1.81
N ASP A 572 24.16 12.92 -1.00
CA ASP A 572 24.28 13.70 0.23
C ASP A 572 24.46 12.83 1.48
N ASP A 573 24.36 11.50 1.38
CA ASP A 573 24.52 10.60 2.52
C ASP A 573 25.98 10.58 3.01
N PRO A 574 26.25 10.86 4.31
CA PRO A 574 27.62 10.94 4.82
C PRO A 574 28.44 9.66 4.67
N VAL A 575 27.81 8.48 4.58
CA VAL A 575 28.49 7.20 4.34
C VAL A 575 28.87 7.08 2.87
N VAL A 576 28.00 7.49 1.96
CA VAL A 576 28.25 7.52 0.50
C VAL A 576 29.36 8.51 0.15
N GLN A 577 29.31 9.72 0.72
CA GLN A 577 30.37 10.74 0.58
C GLN A 577 31.71 10.24 1.13
N LYS A 578 31.70 9.58 2.30
CA LYS A 578 32.91 8.98 2.88
C LYS A 578 33.47 7.83 2.04
N ALA A 579 32.61 7.02 1.40
CA ALA A 579 33.03 5.90 0.56
C ALA A 579 33.63 6.35 -0.78
N THR A 580 33.16 7.48 -1.33
CA THR A 580 33.67 8.09 -2.55
C THR A 580 34.85 9.04 -2.33
N GLY A 581 34.99 9.59 -1.12
CA GLY A 581 35.99 10.61 -0.79
C GLY A 581 35.62 12.03 -1.25
N ALA A 582 34.39 12.23 -1.75
CA ALA A 582 33.90 13.49 -2.31
C ALA A 582 32.65 13.99 -1.56
N THR A 583 32.36 15.28 -1.66
CA THR A 583 31.16 15.91 -1.07
C THR A 583 30.33 16.72 -2.05
N ASP A 584 30.88 17.04 -3.23
CA ASP A 584 30.10 17.59 -4.33
C ASP A 584 29.26 16.47 -4.97
N PRO A 585 27.93 16.64 -5.19
CA PRO A 585 27.09 15.57 -5.73
C PRO A 585 27.54 15.03 -7.09
N VAL A 586 28.04 15.88 -7.98
CA VAL A 586 28.50 15.45 -9.33
C VAL A 586 29.77 14.63 -9.21
N GLU A 587 30.70 15.02 -8.34
CA GLU A 587 31.90 14.24 -8.04
C GLU A 587 31.56 12.90 -7.36
N VAL A 588 30.65 12.89 -6.38
CA VAL A 588 30.16 11.67 -5.72
C VAL A 588 29.51 10.71 -6.73
N MET A 589 28.68 11.23 -7.63
CA MET A 589 28.06 10.45 -8.72
C MET A 589 29.13 9.84 -9.65
N ALA A 590 30.15 10.62 -10.04
CA ALA A 590 31.26 10.15 -10.86
C ALA A 590 32.05 9.03 -10.17
N GLN A 591 32.42 9.22 -8.90
CA GLN A 591 33.18 8.21 -8.14
C GLN A 591 32.36 6.93 -7.91
N LEU A 592 31.08 7.03 -7.52
CA LEU A 592 30.20 5.86 -7.42
C LEU A 592 30.11 5.09 -8.75
N ARG A 593 30.05 5.81 -9.87
CA ARG A 593 29.94 5.20 -11.20
C ARG A 593 31.19 4.39 -11.54
N GLU A 594 32.37 4.93 -11.27
CA GLU A 594 33.65 4.27 -11.51
C GLU A 594 33.92 3.11 -10.54
N MET A 595 33.56 3.28 -9.26
CA MET A 595 33.54 2.20 -8.28
C MET A 595 32.68 1.03 -8.77
N LYS A 596 31.46 1.28 -9.25
CA LYS A 596 30.57 0.23 -9.79
C LYS A 596 31.05 -0.34 -11.13
N ASN A 597 31.73 0.45 -11.96
CA ASN A 597 32.32 -0.02 -13.21
C ASN A 597 33.47 -1.01 -12.97
N SER A 598 34.20 -0.85 -11.86
CA SER A 598 35.34 -1.69 -11.45
C SER A 598 34.97 -2.81 -10.47
N PHE A 599 33.74 -2.84 -9.97
CA PHE A 599 33.23 -3.84 -9.01
C PHE A 599 33.12 -5.23 -9.64
N LYS A 600 33.42 -6.28 -8.86
CA LYS A 600 33.50 -7.68 -9.29
C LYS A 600 32.79 -8.61 -8.33
#